data_AF-Q5LF47-F1
#
_entry.id   AF-Q5LF47-F1
#
_cell.length_a   1.000
_cell.length_b   1.000
_cell.length_c   1.000
_cell.angle_alpha   90.00
_cell.angle_beta   90.00
_cell.angle_gamma   90.00
#
_symmetry.space_group_name_H-M   'P 1'
#
loop_
_entity.id
_entity.type
_entity.pdbx_description
1 polymer ?
#
loop_
_entity_poly.entity_id
_entity_poly.type
_entity_poly.pdbx_seq_one_letter_code
_entity_poly.pdbx_strand_id
1 'polypeptide(L)'
;MKRKKRPASQSEAMKLRWKRRIVFEKGYTVQCAEWMAERLEALTDHLQYGHAAIAYQKQNGDFRLVKATLIYYEAEFHKKYDPTQIEGAVVYWNVDEQRWTTFQVENFMEWRPIV
;
A
#
# COMPACT_ATOMS: atom_id res chain seq x y z
N MET A 1 1.38 18.06 -11.62
CA MET A 1 2.57 17.20 -11.91
C MET A 1 2.16 16.06 -12.84
N LYS A 2 2.90 15.80 -13.93
CA LYS A 2 2.61 14.64 -14.81
C LYS A 2 3.01 13.34 -14.08
N ARG A 3 2.12 12.35 -14.06
CA ARG A 3 2.40 10.98 -13.58
C ARG A 3 3.60 10.41 -14.34
N LYS A 4 4.75 10.26 -13.68
CA LYS A 4 5.84 9.43 -14.23
C LYS A 4 5.47 7.99 -13.92
N LYS A 5 4.97 7.25 -14.92
CA LYS A 5 4.74 5.81 -14.78
C LYS A 5 6.09 5.12 -14.56
N ARG A 6 6.15 4.25 -13.55
CA ARG A 6 7.31 3.38 -13.33
C ARG A 6 7.50 2.40 -14.50
N PRO A 7 8.73 1.96 -14.79
CA PRO A 7 8.98 0.92 -15.79
C PRO A 7 8.22 -0.37 -15.47
N ALA A 8 7.72 -1.07 -16.50
CA ALA A 8 6.94 -2.30 -16.34
C ALA A 8 7.69 -3.36 -15.51
N SER A 9 8.97 -3.57 -15.80
CA SER A 9 9.81 -4.57 -15.10
C SER A 9 9.98 -4.29 -13.60
N GLN A 10 10.08 -3.03 -13.19
CA GLN A 10 10.14 -2.65 -11.77
C GLN A 10 8.81 -2.90 -11.08
N SER A 11 7.70 -2.59 -11.77
CA SER A 11 6.35 -2.87 -11.25
C SER A 11 6.12 -4.37 -11.05
N GLU A 12 6.49 -5.19 -12.03
CA GLU A 12 6.37 -6.63 -12.00
C GLU A 12 7.21 -7.24 -10.87
N ALA A 13 8.47 -6.82 -10.74
CA ALA A 13 9.36 -7.31 -9.68
C ALA A 13 8.82 -6.99 -8.28
N MET A 14 8.29 -5.78 -8.09
CA MET A 14 7.69 -5.34 -6.83
C MET A 14 6.43 -6.15 -6.50
N LYS A 15 5.50 -6.28 -7.45
CA LYS A 15 4.29 -7.11 -7.26
C LYS A 15 4.63 -8.57 -6.99
N LEU A 16 5.65 -9.11 -7.64
CA LEU A 16 6.10 -10.47 -7.39
C LEU A 16 6.62 -10.66 -5.97
N ARG A 17 7.36 -9.68 -5.42
CA ARG A 17 7.79 -9.70 -4.01
C ARG A 17 6.60 -9.70 -3.06
N TRP A 18 5.64 -8.79 -3.25
CA TRP A 18 4.44 -8.73 -2.42
C TRP A 18 3.61 -10.00 -2.53
N LYS A 19 3.40 -10.52 -3.73
CA LYS A 19 2.69 -11.79 -3.96
C LYS A 19 3.32 -12.94 -3.17
N ARG A 20 4.65 -13.11 -3.26
CA ARG A 20 5.37 -14.16 -2.51
C ARG A 20 5.19 -14.00 -1.00
N ARG A 21 5.29 -12.77 -0.49
CA ARG A 21 5.08 -12.46 0.93
C ARG A 21 3.65 -12.78 1.39
N ILE A 22 2.64 -12.36 0.64
CA ILE A 22 1.22 -12.62 0.95
C ILE A 22 0.94 -14.14 1.02
N VAL A 23 1.45 -14.91 0.06
CA VAL A 23 1.33 -16.38 0.08
C VAL A 23 2.03 -16.97 1.30
N PHE A 24 3.27 -16.55 1.55
CA PHE A 24 4.10 -17.11 2.61
C PHE A 24 3.56 -16.81 4.01
N GLU A 25 3.18 -15.56 4.29
CA GLU A 25 2.79 -15.10 5.63
C GLU A 25 1.34 -15.43 5.99
N LYS A 26 0.45 -15.58 4.99
CA LYS A 26 -1.01 -15.76 5.23
C LYS A 26 -1.60 -17.02 4.61
N GLY A 27 -0.84 -17.75 3.79
CA GLY A 27 -1.34 -18.95 3.12
C GLY A 27 -2.43 -18.68 2.07
N TYR A 28 -2.55 -17.44 1.57
CA TYR A 28 -3.47 -17.14 0.48
C TYR A 28 -3.10 -17.93 -0.79
N THR A 29 -4.10 -18.21 -1.62
CA THR A 29 -3.87 -18.76 -2.95
C THR A 29 -3.04 -17.79 -3.79
N VAL A 30 -2.29 -18.31 -4.76
CA VAL A 30 -1.47 -17.49 -5.67
C VAL A 30 -2.34 -16.46 -6.40
N GLN A 31 -3.54 -16.84 -6.83
CA GLN A 31 -4.50 -15.95 -7.50
C GLN A 31 -4.98 -14.82 -6.59
N CYS A 32 -5.27 -15.13 -5.32
CA CYS A 32 -5.66 -14.10 -4.34
C CYS A 32 -4.50 -13.15 -4.05
N ALA A 33 -3.29 -13.68 -3.85
CA ALA A 33 -2.11 -12.85 -3.61
C ALA A 33 -1.73 -11.97 -4.81
N GLU A 34 -1.97 -12.44 -6.04
CA GLU A 34 -1.81 -11.65 -7.26
C GLU A 34 -2.79 -10.49 -7.31
N TRP A 35 -4.08 -10.76 -7.09
CA TRP A 35 -5.12 -9.73 -7.00
C TRP A 35 -4.79 -8.68 -5.92
N MET A 36 -4.35 -9.11 -4.74
CA MET A 36 -3.96 -8.21 -3.66
C MET A 36 -2.77 -7.33 -4.06
N ALA A 37 -1.75 -7.90 -4.70
CA ALA A 37 -0.56 -7.16 -5.14
C ALA A 37 -0.90 -6.09 -6.20
N GLU A 38 -1.80 -6.39 -7.13
CA GLU A 38 -2.30 -5.40 -8.11
C GLU A 38 -3.04 -4.25 -7.44
N ARG A 39 -3.86 -4.57 -6.44
CA ARG A 39 -4.60 -3.55 -5.69
C ARG A 39 -3.70 -2.68 -4.82
N LEU A 40 -2.67 -3.26 -4.22
CA LEU A 40 -1.64 -2.51 -3.51
C LEU A 40 -0.86 -1.56 -4.44
N GLU A 41 -0.57 -1.99 -5.66
CA GLU A 41 0.05 -1.12 -6.68
C GLU A 41 -0.86 0.09 -6.94
N ALA A 42 -2.15 -0.16 -7.21
CA ALA A 42 -3.10 0.91 -7.50
C ALA A 42 -3.31 1.84 -6.28
N LEU A 43 -3.32 1.28 -5.06
CA LEU A 43 -3.42 2.05 -3.81
C LEU A 43 -2.23 2.99 -3.64
N THR A 44 -1.01 2.48 -3.75
CA THR A 44 0.22 3.25 -3.54
C THR A 44 0.41 4.35 -4.59
N ASP A 45 -0.08 4.15 -5.81
CA ASP A 45 -0.16 5.18 -6.83
C ASP A 45 -1.22 6.25 -6.50
N HIS A 46 -2.37 5.86 -5.94
CA HIS A 46 -3.46 6.78 -5.58
C HIS A 46 -3.13 7.65 -4.35
N LEU A 47 -2.58 7.06 -3.29
CA LEU A 47 -2.29 7.76 -2.03
C LEU A 47 -1.39 8.98 -2.21
N GLN A 48 -0.50 8.97 -3.20
CA GLN A 48 0.42 10.08 -3.48
C GLN A 48 -0.30 11.38 -3.89
N TYR A 49 -1.55 11.29 -4.32
CA TYR A 49 -2.30 12.43 -4.86
C TYR A 49 -3.70 12.57 -4.30
N GLY A 50 -4.13 11.66 -3.41
CA GLY A 50 -5.49 11.64 -2.92
C GLY A 50 -5.63 10.94 -1.57
N HIS A 51 -6.89 10.80 -1.16
CA HIS A 51 -7.28 10.09 0.04
C HIS A 51 -7.89 8.75 -0.33
N ALA A 52 -7.67 7.74 0.51
CA ALA A 52 -8.33 6.44 0.38
C ALA A 52 -8.79 5.93 1.74
N ALA A 53 -9.90 5.19 1.74
CA ALA A 53 -10.23 4.29 2.82
C ALA A 53 -9.44 2.99 2.62
N ILE A 54 -8.71 2.53 3.63
CA ILE A 54 -7.94 1.27 3.58
C ILE A 54 -8.43 0.34 4.67
N ALA A 55 -8.78 -0.89 4.28
CA ALA A 55 -9.11 -1.99 5.14
C ALA A 55 -7.92 -2.95 5.26
N TYR A 56 -7.51 -3.26 6.49
CA TYR A 56 -6.46 -4.23 6.78
C TYR A 56 -6.69 -4.91 8.13
N GLN A 57 -6.12 -6.10 8.30
CA GLN A 57 -6.17 -6.83 9.57
C GLN A 57 -4.85 -6.65 10.35
N LYS A 58 -4.89 -6.33 11.63
CA LYS A 58 -3.70 -6.34 12.48
C LYS A 58 -3.20 -7.76 12.73
N GLN A 59 -1.96 -7.91 13.18
CA GLN A 59 -1.39 -9.22 13.51
C GLN A 59 -2.19 -9.97 14.59
N ASN A 60 -2.81 -9.26 15.53
CA ASN A 60 -3.68 -9.84 16.56
C ASN A 60 -5.09 -10.21 16.05
N GLY A 61 -5.37 -10.04 14.75
CA GLY A 61 -6.66 -10.35 14.14
C GLY A 61 -7.63 -9.16 14.07
N ASP A 62 -7.32 -8.02 14.71
CA ASP A 62 -8.23 -6.87 14.73
C ASP A 62 -8.39 -6.25 13.34
N PHE A 63 -9.63 -6.00 12.96
CA PHE A 63 -9.95 -5.25 11.75
C PHE A 63 -9.67 -3.74 11.93
N ARG A 64 -9.12 -3.12 10.89
CA ARG A 64 -8.93 -1.66 10.80
C ARG A 64 -9.45 -1.14 9.47
N LEU A 65 -10.22 -0.06 9.54
CA LEU A 65 -10.61 0.78 8.41
C LEU A 65 -10.14 2.20 8.71
N VAL A 66 -9.28 2.76 7.85
CA VAL A 66 -8.63 4.06 8.10
C VAL A 66 -8.73 4.97 6.87
N LYS A 67 -8.75 6.28 7.10
CA LYS A 67 -8.53 7.27 6.05
C LYS A 67 -7.02 7.57 5.92
N ALA A 68 -6.47 7.33 4.73
CA ALA A 68 -5.04 7.39 4.46
C ALA A 68 -4.68 8.33 3.30
N THR A 69 -3.49 8.92 3.35
CA THR A 69 -2.88 9.69 2.24
C THR A 69 -1.34 9.66 2.30
N LEU A 70 -0.66 10.01 1.20
CA LEU A 70 0.78 10.24 1.10
C LEU A 70 1.12 11.65 0.60
N ILE A 71 0.15 12.56 0.50
CA ILE A 71 0.36 13.92 -0.02
C ILE A 71 1.44 14.68 0.77
N TYR A 72 1.56 14.44 2.07
CA TYR A 72 2.55 15.09 2.94
C TYR A 72 3.95 14.45 2.89
N TYR A 73 4.11 13.30 2.23
CA TYR A 73 5.32 12.49 2.32
C TYR A 73 6.57 13.23 1.81
N GLU A 74 6.48 13.88 0.66
CA GLU A 74 7.63 14.59 0.06
C GLU A 74 8.05 15.81 0.89
N ALA A 75 7.09 16.50 1.50
CA ALA A 75 7.37 17.65 2.36
C ALA A 75 8.04 17.24 3.68
N GLU A 76 7.54 16.16 4.32
CA GLU A 76 8.04 15.68 5.61
C GLU A 76 9.40 14.97 5.51
N PHE A 77 9.56 14.11 4.51
CA PHE A 77 10.75 13.26 4.38
C PHE A 77 11.76 13.78 3.36
N HIS A 78 11.49 14.93 2.74
CA HIS A 78 12.33 15.57 1.73
C HIS A 78 12.72 14.65 0.56
N LYS A 79 11.86 13.67 0.23
CA LYS A 79 12.06 12.73 -0.87
C LYS A 79 10.73 12.24 -1.43
N LYS A 80 10.72 11.91 -2.72
CA LYS A 80 9.53 11.32 -3.36
C LYS A 80 9.26 9.93 -2.82
N TYR A 81 7.98 9.60 -2.72
CA TYR A 81 7.56 8.25 -2.39
C TYR A 81 7.90 7.31 -3.54
N ASP A 82 8.58 6.21 -3.22
CA ASP A 82 8.91 5.14 -4.17
C ASP A 82 8.29 3.82 -3.68
N PRO A 83 7.16 3.38 -4.27
CA PRO A 83 6.52 2.13 -3.91
C PRO A 83 7.43 0.91 -4.07
N THR A 84 8.44 0.96 -4.95
CA THR A 84 9.34 -0.17 -5.21
C THR A 84 10.22 -0.52 -4.01
N GLN A 85 10.38 0.42 -3.06
CA GLN A 85 11.12 0.21 -1.81
C GLN A 85 10.27 -0.47 -0.71
N ILE A 86 8.99 -0.76 -0.96
CA ILE A 86 8.14 -1.46 0.01
C ILE A 86 8.51 -2.95 0.01
N GLU A 87 9.18 -3.38 1.07
CA GLU A 87 9.50 -4.80 1.28
C GLU A 87 8.43 -5.53 2.11
N GLY A 88 7.74 -4.82 2.99
CA GLY A 88 6.82 -5.44 3.94
C GLY A 88 5.72 -4.56 4.48
N ALA A 89 5.98 -3.28 4.70
CA ALA A 89 5.00 -2.39 5.28
C ALA A 89 4.76 -1.18 4.37
N VAL A 90 3.48 -0.89 4.13
CA VAL A 90 3.05 0.33 3.45
C VAL A 90 2.91 1.42 4.52
N VAL A 91 3.71 2.48 4.39
CA VAL A 91 3.56 3.70 5.18
C VAL A 91 2.48 4.59 4.60
N TYR A 92 1.74 5.28 5.47
CA TYR A 92 0.75 6.29 5.10
C TYR A 92 0.56 7.29 6.24
N TRP A 93 0.05 8.47 5.92
CA TRP A 93 -0.48 9.42 6.89
C TRP A 93 -1.92 9.01 7.23
N ASN A 94 -2.18 8.65 8.50
CA ASN A 94 -3.53 8.45 8.99
C ASN A 94 -4.17 9.81 9.23
N VAL A 95 -5.21 10.14 8.46
CA VAL A 95 -5.86 11.45 8.51
C VAL A 95 -6.60 11.66 9.83
N ASP A 96 -7.26 10.62 10.33
CA ASP A 96 -8.09 10.70 11.53
C ASP A 96 -7.22 10.76 12.81
N GLU A 97 -6.11 10.03 12.82
CA GLU A 97 -5.16 10.01 13.95
C GLU A 97 -4.05 11.07 13.83
N GLN A 98 -4.00 11.81 12.73
CA GLN A 98 -2.98 12.82 12.42
C GLN A 98 -1.54 12.36 12.70
N ARG A 99 -1.19 11.16 12.22
CA ARG A 99 0.16 10.61 12.38
C ARG A 99 0.57 9.68 11.26
N TRP A 100 1.87 9.58 11.05
CA TRP A 100 2.48 8.54 10.21
C TRP A 100 2.32 7.17 10.87
N THR A 101 1.88 6.19 10.09
CA THR A 101 1.70 4.82 10.54
C THR A 101 1.92 3.86 9.38
N THR A 102 1.91 2.56 9.65
CA THR A 102 2.08 1.53 8.63
C THR A 102 1.05 0.41 8.77
N PHE A 103 0.84 -0.33 7.68
CA PHE A 103 0.23 -1.66 7.71
C PHE A 103 1.11 -2.63 6.91
N GLN A 104 1.09 -3.92 7.27
CA GLN A 104 1.88 -4.94 6.57
C GLN A 104 1.19 -5.33 5.25
N VAL A 105 1.97 -5.57 4.20
CA VAL A 105 1.50 -5.93 2.85
C VAL A 105 0.57 -7.15 2.88
N GLU A 106 0.93 -8.17 3.63
CA GLU A 106 0.16 -9.40 3.83
C GLU A 106 -1.14 -9.20 4.62
N ASN A 107 -1.26 -8.09 5.32
CA ASN A 107 -2.44 -7.74 6.12
C ASN A 107 -3.46 -6.90 5.34
N PHE A 108 -3.10 -6.43 4.14
CA PHE A 108 -4.01 -5.72 3.27
C PHE A 108 -5.26 -6.54 2.97
N MET A 109 -6.42 -5.90 2.91
CA MET A 109 -7.67 -6.55 2.50
C MET A 109 -8.27 -5.83 1.31
N GLU A 110 -8.55 -4.53 1.46
CA GLU A 110 -9.20 -3.75 0.41
C GLU A 110 -8.94 -2.23 0.58
N TRP A 111 -9.11 -1.46 -0.48
CA TRP A 111 -9.17 0.00 -0.45
C TRP A 111 -10.20 0.57 -1.41
N ARG A 112 -10.63 1.81 -1.15
CA ARG A 112 -11.44 2.64 -2.06
C ARG A 112 -10.97 4.10 -2.04
N PRO A 113 -10.99 4.80 -3.19
CA PRO A 113 -10.72 6.24 -3.20
C PRO A 113 -11.81 6.97 -2.43
N ILE A 114 -11.42 8.02 -1.71
CA ILE A 114 -12.36 8.98 -1.11
C ILE A 114 -12.34 10.22 -2.01
N VAL A 115 -13.50 10.53 -2.59
CA VAL A 115 -13.73 11.66 -3.51
C VAL A 115 -14.35 12.82 -2.76
#